data_AF-A0A8B6FK07-F1
#
_entry.id   AF-A0A8B6FK07-F1
#
_cell.length_a   1.000
_cell.length_b   1.000
_cell.length_c   1.000
_cell.angle_alpha   90.00
_cell.angle_beta   90.00
_cell.angle_gamma   90.00
#
_symmetry.space_group_name_H-M   'P 1'
#
loop_
_entity.id
_entity.type
_entity.pdbx_description
1 polymer ?
#
loop_
_entity_poly.entity_id
_entity_poly.type
_entity_poly.pdbx_seq_one_letter_code
_entity_poly.pdbx_strand_id
1 'polypeptide(L)'
;MVNGKTPCYLNDILPDQFRNIHQYRTRSANNFPSVPCRTTYHMKSFLPSTVRLWNSLPPDIKNAGSIAPLKAFLKINHSIPNYYYAGSRLGQIYHARIRTESSSLRDHLYQKNLESDPFCKCKQIETSEHFLLNCPNYHRTREALFVNLVGTLNIDTLLYGDPNITDIDNKKNFLIVQDYILKTKRFT
;
A
#
# COMPACT_ATOMS: atom_id res chain seq x y z
N MET A 1 -7.18 -8.29 -22.86
CA MET A 1 -6.09 -9.26 -22.93
C MET A 1 -6.71 -10.63 -23.18
N VAL A 2 -7.09 -11.41 -22.17
CA VAL A 2 -7.73 -12.73 -22.40
C VAL A 2 -9.03 -12.66 -23.20
N ASN A 3 -9.89 -11.67 -22.93
CA ASN A 3 -11.19 -11.53 -23.59
C ASN A 3 -11.14 -10.60 -24.83
N GLY A 4 -9.97 -10.34 -25.41
CA GLY A 4 -9.80 -9.49 -26.60
C GLY A 4 -10.15 -8.00 -26.42
N LYS A 5 -10.50 -7.55 -25.21
CA LYS A 5 -10.91 -6.16 -24.91
C LYS A 5 -9.76 -5.16 -24.75
N THR A 6 -8.55 -5.51 -25.15
CA THR A 6 -7.39 -4.59 -25.12
C THR A 6 -6.86 -4.40 -26.54
N PRO A 7 -6.14 -3.29 -26.80
CA PRO A 7 -5.47 -3.07 -28.07
C PRO A 7 -4.64 -4.27 -28.53
N CYS A 8 -4.50 -4.44 -29.85
CA CYS A 8 -3.77 -5.56 -30.47
C CYS A 8 -2.36 -5.73 -29.88
N TYR A 9 -1.59 -4.64 -29.79
CA TYR A 9 -0.23 -4.67 -29.26
C TYR A 9 -0.13 -5.25 -27.84
N LEU A 10 -1.17 -5.17 -27.01
CA LEU A 10 -1.19 -5.83 -25.70
C LEU A 10 -1.57 -7.30 -25.80
N ASN A 11 -2.51 -7.67 -26.67
CA ASN A 11 -2.88 -9.07 -26.85
C ASN A 11 -1.71 -9.89 -27.40
N ASP A 12 -0.93 -9.31 -28.32
CA ASP A 12 0.17 -10.00 -29.00
C ASP A 12 1.36 -10.31 -28.06
N ILE A 13 1.47 -9.59 -26.93
CA ILE A 13 2.53 -9.82 -25.94
C ILE A 13 2.20 -11.00 -25.02
N LEU A 14 0.92 -11.42 -24.94
CA LEU A 14 0.55 -12.54 -24.08
C LEU A 14 1.02 -13.86 -24.66
N PRO A 15 1.67 -14.71 -23.86
CA PRO A 15 1.98 -16.06 -24.30
C PRO A 15 0.68 -16.83 -24.51
N ASP A 16 0.72 -17.83 -25.38
CA ASP A 16 -0.37 -18.77 -25.53
C ASP A 16 -0.63 -19.56 -24.24
N GLN A 17 -1.88 -19.98 -24.04
CA GLN A 17 -2.23 -20.87 -22.93
C GLN A 17 -1.66 -22.28 -23.15
N PHE A 18 -1.37 -23.01 -22.08
CA PHE A 18 -0.81 -24.36 -22.17
C PHE A 18 -1.63 -25.32 -23.03
N ARG A 19 -2.95 -25.16 -23.10
CA ARG A 19 -3.84 -25.94 -23.99
C ARG A 19 -3.52 -25.81 -25.48
N ASN A 20 -2.95 -24.68 -25.90
CA ASN A 20 -2.55 -24.40 -27.28
C ASN A 20 -1.10 -24.83 -27.54
N ILE A 21 -0.29 -24.95 -26.48
CA ILE A 21 1.15 -25.30 -26.56
C ILE A 21 1.36 -26.81 -26.46
N HIS A 22 0.57 -27.51 -25.62
CA HIS A 22 0.72 -28.93 -25.36
C HIS A 22 -0.54 -29.71 -25.76
N GLN A 23 -0.35 -30.89 -26.34
CA GLN A 23 -1.43 -31.77 -26.79
C GLN A 23 -2.17 -32.47 -25.63
N TYR A 24 -1.56 -32.54 -24.44
CA TYR A 24 -2.10 -33.28 -23.29
C TYR A 24 -3.04 -32.42 -22.44
N ARG A 25 -4.18 -32.99 -22.03
CA ARG A 25 -5.11 -32.36 -21.09
C ARG A 25 -4.56 -32.39 -19.67
N THR A 26 -3.89 -31.33 -19.27
CA THR A 26 -3.41 -31.13 -17.90
C THR A 26 -4.37 -30.25 -17.09
N ARG A 27 -4.32 -30.37 -15.75
CA ARG A 27 -5.11 -29.49 -14.85
C ARG A 27 -4.74 -28.00 -14.99
N SER A 28 -3.58 -27.70 -15.58
CA SER A 28 -3.06 -26.37 -15.85
C SER A 28 -3.27 -25.91 -17.30
N ALA A 29 -4.06 -26.62 -18.11
CA ALA A 29 -4.23 -26.31 -19.54
C ALA A 29 -4.72 -24.86 -19.79
N ASN A 30 -5.52 -24.29 -18.88
CA ASN A 30 -6.03 -22.91 -18.97
C ASN A 30 -5.09 -21.86 -18.35
N ASN A 31 -3.92 -22.27 -17.84
CA ASN A 31 -2.93 -21.34 -17.31
C ASN A 31 -2.01 -20.85 -18.42
N PHE A 32 -1.47 -19.64 -18.23
CA PHE A 32 -0.39 -19.11 -19.05
C PHE A 32 0.96 -19.63 -18.56
N PRO A 33 1.96 -19.83 -19.43
CA PRO A 33 3.31 -20.13 -19.00
C PRO A 33 3.88 -18.98 -18.18
N SER A 34 4.68 -19.33 -17.16
CA SER A 34 5.35 -18.32 -16.34
C SER A 34 6.40 -17.59 -17.19
N VAL A 35 6.44 -16.27 -17.08
CA VAL A 35 7.45 -15.45 -17.76
C VAL A 35 8.79 -15.65 -17.05
N PRO A 36 9.86 -16.07 -17.76
CA PRO A 36 11.16 -16.26 -17.13
C PRO A 36 11.72 -14.92 -16.63
N CYS A 37 12.03 -14.86 -15.35
CA CYS A 37 12.53 -13.64 -14.70
C CYS A 37 13.88 -13.91 -14.05
N ARG A 38 14.90 -13.11 -14.40
CA ARG A 38 16.23 -13.18 -13.78
C ARG A 38 16.38 -12.28 -12.56
N THR A 39 15.51 -11.27 -12.42
CA THR A 39 15.55 -10.29 -11.32
C THR A 39 14.20 -10.18 -10.64
N THR A 40 14.21 -9.82 -9.35
CA THR A 40 12.99 -9.53 -8.58
C THR A 40 12.23 -8.34 -9.16
N TYR A 41 12.94 -7.35 -9.69
CA TYR A 41 12.36 -6.21 -10.38
C TYR A 41 11.54 -6.66 -11.60
N HIS A 42 12.10 -7.50 -12.48
CA HIS A 42 11.38 -8.04 -13.63
C HIS A 42 10.19 -8.90 -13.19
N MET A 43 10.37 -9.75 -12.17
CA MET A 43 9.28 -10.57 -11.60
C MET A 43 8.10 -9.76 -11.03
N LYS A 44 8.35 -8.52 -10.59
CA LYS A 44 7.36 -7.56 -10.11
C LYS A 44 6.82 -6.63 -11.20
N SER A 45 7.36 -6.69 -12.43
CA SER A 45 6.85 -5.89 -13.54
C SER A 45 5.47 -6.39 -13.99
N PHE A 46 4.78 -5.60 -14.82
CA PHE A 46 3.39 -5.83 -15.18
C PHE A 46 3.10 -7.24 -15.69
N LEU A 47 3.83 -7.74 -16.70
CA LEU A 47 3.51 -9.04 -17.31
C LEU A 47 3.77 -10.24 -16.38
N PRO A 48 4.96 -10.43 -15.79
CA PRO A 48 5.22 -11.60 -14.96
C PRO A 48 4.36 -11.61 -13.69
N SER A 49 4.06 -10.44 -13.13
CA SER A 49 3.20 -10.32 -11.96
C SER A 49 1.74 -10.63 -12.30
N THR A 50 1.18 -10.05 -13.36
CA THR A 50 -0.23 -10.25 -13.75
C THR A 50 -0.49 -11.67 -14.23
N VAL A 51 0.44 -12.30 -14.95
CA VAL A 51 0.34 -13.72 -15.35
C VAL A 51 0.27 -14.63 -14.12
N ARG A 52 1.13 -14.38 -13.11
CA ARG A 52 1.12 -15.14 -11.85
C ARG A 52 -0.19 -14.94 -11.09
N LEU A 53 -0.66 -13.70 -10.95
CA LEU A 53 -1.93 -13.38 -10.31
C LEU A 53 -3.10 -14.04 -11.05
N TRP A 54 -3.13 -13.96 -12.38
CA TRP A 54 -4.15 -14.60 -13.20
C TRP A 54 -4.18 -16.11 -12.99
N ASN A 55 -3.02 -16.77 -13.05
CA ASN A 55 -2.94 -18.23 -12.86
C ASN A 55 -3.44 -18.67 -11.47
N SER A 56 -3.28 -17.82 -10.45
CA SER A 56 -3.77 -18.07 -9.08
C SER A 56 -5.29 -17.88 -8.90
N LEU A 57 -5.99 -17.29 -9.88
CA LEU A 57 -7.44 -17.09 -9.79
C LEU A 57 -8.20 -18.42 -9.88
N PRO A 58 -9.35 -18.55 -9.18
CA PRO A 58 -10.26 -19.68 -9.34
C PRO A 58 -10.74 -19.82 -10.80
N PRO A 59 -10.98 -21.07 -11.28
CA PRO A 59 -11.43 -21.31 -12.64
C PRO A 59 -12.75 -20.61 -12.98
N ASP A 60 -13.66 -20.49 -12.01
CA ASP A 60 -14.97 -19.84 -12.20
C ASP A 60 -14.83 -18.35 -12.54
N ILE A 61 -13.82 -17.69 -11.95
CA ILE A 61 -13.50 -16.29 -12.22
C ILE A 61 -12.76 -16.14 -13.56
N LYS A 62 -11.85 -17.07 -13.88
CA LYS A 62 -11.08 -17.06 -15.14
C LYS A 62 -11.97 -17.31 -16.37
N ASN A 63 -12.93 -18.22 -16.24
CA ASN A 63 -13.83 -18.63 -17.32
C ASN A 63 -15.06 -17.73 -17.44
N ALA A 64 -15.21 -16.74 -16.56
CA ALA A 64 -16.28 -15.77 -16.65
C ALA A 64 -16.20 -14.99 -17.97
N GLY A 65 -17.25 -15.06 -18.79
CA GLY A 65 -17.34 -14.32 -20.07
C GLY A 65 -17.44 -12.79 -19.92
N SER A 66 -17.56 -12.28 -18.69
CA SER A 66 -17.62 -10.85 -18.40
C SER A 66 -16.61 -10.45 -17.33
N ILE A 67 -16.28 -9.15 -17.28
CA ILE A 67 -15.36 -8.59 -16.28
C ILE A 67 -16.04 -8.41 -14.90
N ALA A 68 -17.36 -8.56 -14.82
CA ALA A 68 -18.11 -8.27 -13.59
C ALA A 68 -17.78 -9.25 -12.44
N PRO A 69 -17.70 -10.58 -12.67
CA PRO A 69 -17.27 -11.53 -11.62
C PRO A 69 -15.86 -11.26 -11.12
N LEU A 70 -14.94 -10.91 -12.02
CA LEU A 70 -13.58 -10.50 -11.63
C LEU A 70 -13.60 -9.25 -10.75
N LYS A 71 -14.37 -8.22 -11.12
CA LYS A 71 -14.52 -7.01 -10.30
C LYS A 71 -15.13 -7.31 -8.93
N ALA A 72 -16.13 -8.18 -8.87
CA ALA A 72 -16.77 -8.57 -7.62
C ALA A 72 -15.80 -9.37 -6.73
N PHE A 73 -15.03 -10.30 -7.31
CA PHE A 73 -14.00 -11.06 -6.61
C PHE A 73 -12.88 -10.17 -6.06
N LEU A 74 -12.47 -9.15 -6.83
CA LEU A 74 -11.46 -8.17 -6.41
C LEU A 74 -12.03 -7.08 -5.49
N LYS A 75 -13.34 -7.00 -5.30
CA LYS A 75 -13.96 -5.98 -4.46
C LYS A 75 -13.73 -6.34 -3.00
N ILE A 76 -12.60 -5.88 -2.46
CA ILE A 76 -12.38 -5.94 -1.02
C ILE A 76 -13.22 -4.82 -0.40
N ASN A 77 -14.23 -5.21 0.39
CA ASN A 77 -15.06 -4.26 1.14
C ASN A 77 -14.25 -3.73 2.33
N HIS A 78 -13.31 -2.82 2.08
CA HIS A 78 -12.72 -2.02 3.14
C HIS A 78 -13.68 -0.88 3.46
N SER A 79 -14.37 -0.98 4.59
CA SER A 79 -15.01 0.19 5.19
C SER A 79 -13.89 1.14 5.62
N ILE A 80 -13.83 2.33 5.02
CA ILE A 80 -12.85 3.33 5.42
C ILE A 80 -13.28 3.89 6.76
N PRO A 81 -12.45 3.82 7.81
CA PRO A 81 -12.86 4.30 9.12
C PRO A 81 -13.15 5.80 9.12
N ASN A 82 -14.24 6.21 9.76
CA ASN A 82 -14.71 7.60 9.76
C ASN A 82 -13.69 8.58 10.37
N TYR A 83 -12.86 8.11 11.31
CA TYR A 83 -11.83 8.93 11.95
C TYR A 83 -10.70 9.35 10.99
N TYR A 84 -10.55 8.74 9.81
CA TYR A 84 -9.61 9.22 8.79
C TYR A 84 -9.98 10.61 8.24
N TYR A 85 -11.26 10.98 8.34
CA TYR A 85 -11.78 12.27 7.89
C TYR A 85 -11.86 13.29 9.02
N ALA A 86 -11.32 12.98 10.20
CA ALA A 86 -11.31 13.90 11.34
C ALA A 86 -10.14 14.88 11.27
N GLY A 87 -10.32 16.07 11.85
CA GLY A 87 -9.27 17.07 12.03
C GLY A 87 -9.17 18.08 10.90
N SER A 88 -8.02 18.76 10.83
CA SER A 88 -7.80 19.82 9.85
C SER A 88 -7.48 19.23 8.46
N ARG A 89 -7.80 19.97 7.40
CA ARG A 89 -7.50 19.52 6.03
C ARG A 89 -6.01 19.21 5.82
N LEU A 90 -5.13 20.06 6.33
CA LEU A 90 -3.68 19.86 6.23
C LEU A 90 -3.21 18.65 7.05
N GLY A 91 -3.71 18.50 8.28
CA GLY A 91 -3.43 17.35 9.13
C GLY A 91 -3.80 16.04 8.45
N GLN A 92 -5.01 15.96 7.87
CA GLN A 92 -5.47 14.81 7.10
C GLN A 92 -4.57 14.50 5.90
N ILE A 93 -4.17 15.53 5.13
CA ILE A 93 -3.28 15.34 3.98
C ILE A 93 -1.94 14.76 4.42
N TYR A 94 -1.30 15.34 5.45
CA TYR A 94 0.01 14.86 5.89
C TYR A 94 -0.08 13.47 6.51
N HIS A 95 -1.11 13.21 7.32
CA HIS A 95 -1.31 11.89 7.92
C HIS A 95 -1.56 10.84 6.84
N ALA A 96 -2.40 11.12 5.84
CA ALA A 96 -2.60 10.23 4.69
C ALA A 96 -1.32 10.01 3.86
N ARG A 97 -0.50 11.05 3.68
CA ARG A 97 0.80 10.92 3.00
C ARG A 97 1.74 10.01 3.75
N ILE A 98 1.80 10.08 5.08
CA ILE A 98 2.63 9.17 5.88
C ILE A 98 2.12 7.73 5.73
N ARG A 99 0.80 7.49 5.85
CA ARG A 99 0.16 6.16 5.70
C ARG A 99 0.37 5.48 4.35
N THR A 100 0.60 6.28 3.31
CA THR A 100 0.80 5.83 1.93
C THR A 100 2.26 5.95 1.48
N GLU A 101 3.18 6.17 2.43
CA GLU A 101 4.62 6.32 2.18
C GLU A 101 4.91 7.39 1.11
N SER A 102 4.08 8.43 1.04
CA SER A 102 4.13 9.52 0.06
C SER A 102 4.41 10.89 0.69
N SER A 103 4.82 10.91 1.95
CA SER A 103 5.31 12.11 2.62
C SER A 103 6.75 12.45 2.22
N SER A 104 7.20 13.66 2.55
CA SER A 104 8.57 14.12 2.31
C SER A 104 9.57 13.68 3.39
N LEU A 105 9.31 12.55 4.05
CA LEU A 105 10.30 11.87 4.90
C LEU A 105 11.41 11.31 4.01
N ARG A 106 12.67 11.38 4.45
CA ARG A 106 13.84 10.99 3.65
C ARG A 106 13.78 9.54 3.19
N ASP A 107 13.34 8.63 4.06
CA ASP A 107 13.20 7.22 3.68
C ASP A 107 12.18 7.03 2.54
N HIS A 108 11.03 7.70 2.61
CA HIS A 108 10.00 7.63 1.56
C HIS A 108 10.48 8.22 0.22
N LEU A 109 11.29 9.27 0.26
CA LEU A 109 11.89 9.88 -0.94
C LEU A 109 12.99 9.00 -1.53
N TYR A 110 13.83 8.41 -0.67
CA TYR A 110 14.90 7.49 -1.06
C TYR A 110 14.35 6.23 -1.74
N GLN A 111 13.30 5.61 -1.19
CA GLN A 111 12.64 4.44 -1.80
C GLN A 111 12.10 4.72 -3.22
N LYS A 112 11.79 5.99 -3.51
CA LYS A 112 11.31 6.45 -4.83
C LYS A 112 12.42 7.00 -5.72
N ASN A 113 13.68 6.89 -5.29
CA ASN A 113 14.86 7.44 -5.96
C ASN A 113 14.74 8.95 -6.22
N LEU A 114 14.00 9.67 -5.37
CA LEU A 114 13.90 11.14 -5.42
C LEU A 114 15.02 11.82 -4.64
N GLU A 115 15.67 11.07 -3.74
CA GLU A 115 16.76 11.56 -2.90
C GLU A 115 17.84 10.49 -2.75
N SER A 116 19.08 10.93 -2.55
CA SER A 116 20.26 10.05 -2.46
C SER A 116 20.39 9.33 -1.12
N ASP A 117 19.85 9.91 -0.05
CA ASP A 117 20.09 9.48 1.32
C ASP A 117 18.80 9.42 2.15
N PRO A 118 18.59 8.35 2.94
CA PRO A 118 17.39 8.18 3.75
C PRO A 118 17.53 8.78 5.17
N PHE A 119 18.61 9.53 5.45
CA PHE A 119 18.97 9.92 6.80
C PHE A 119 18.28 11.20 7.29
N CYS A 120 17.69 11.13 8.48
CA CYS A 120 17.24 12.29 9.22
C CYS A 120 18.43 13.14 9.71
N LYS A 121 18.16 14.37 10.14
CA LYS A 121 19.15 15.27 10.78
C LYS A 121 19.81 14.65 12.02
N CYS A 122 19.13 13.72 12.70
CA CYS A 122 19.68 12.97 13.83
C CYS A 122 20.55 11.76 13.42
N LYS A 123 20.85 11.61 12.12
CA LYS A 123 21.68 10.54 11.52
C LYS A 123 21.09 9.11 11.61
N GLN A 124 19.79 8.99 11.81
CA GLN A 124 19.05 7.73 11.72
C GLN A 124 18.17 7.72 10.48
N ILE A 125 17.78 6.55 10.00
CA ILE A 125 16.88 6.41 8.84
C ILE A 125 15.53 7.06 9.19
N GLU A 126 15.07 8.00 8.37
CA GLU A 126 13.85 8.76 8.63
C GLU A 126 12.59 8.01 8.17
N THR A 127 12.34 6.84 8.76
CA THR A 127 11.09 6.10 8.54
C THR A 127 9.90 6.79 9.23
N SER A 128 8.68 6.39 8.88
CA SER A 128 7.46 6.83 9.58
C SER A 128 7.53 6.53 11.09
N GLU A 129 8.05 5.36 11.45
CA GLU A 129 8.28 4.98 12.84
C GLU A 129 9.33 5.88 13.51
N HIS A 130 10.45 6.15 12.82
CA HIS A 130 11.46 7.05 13.35
C HIS A 130 10.86 8.43 13.63
N PHE A 131 10.16 9.01 12.66
CA PHE A 131 9.55 10.33 12.81
C PHE A 131 8.52 10.41 13.93
N LEU A 132 7.63 9.40 14.06
CA LEU A 132 6.55 9.42 15.05
C LEU A 132 6.99 8.98 16.44
N LEU A 133 7.89 8.00 16.57
CA LEU A 133 8.17 7.33 17.86
C LEU A 133 9.60 7.51 18.37
N ASN A 134 10.60 7.64 17.49
CA ASN A 134 12.00 7.50 17.91
C ASN A 134 12.84 8.78 17.75
N CYS A 135 12.42 9.74 16.93
CA CYS A 135 13.24 10.90 16.59
C CYS A 135 13.52 11.78 17.81
N PRO A 136 14.80 12.07 18.15
CA PRO A 136 15.15 12.92 19.29
C PRO A 136 14.81 14.39 19.06
N ASN A 137 14.83 14.85 17.80
CA ASN A 137 14.52 16.24 17.44
C ASN A 137 13.07 16.62 17.77
N TYR A 138 12.16 15.64 17.78
CA TYR A 138 10.74 15.83 18.03
C TYR A 138 10.29 15.27 19.38
N HIS A 139 11.23 14.89 20.24
CA HIS A 139 10.96 14.24 21.53
C HIS A 139 10.08 15.09 22.44
N ARG A 140 10.38 16.39 22.60
CA ARG A 140 9.57 17.29 23.44
C ARG A 140 8.12 17.41 22.97
N THR A 141 7.92 17.53 21.66
CA THR A 141 6.56 17.61 21.07
C THR A 141 5.83 16.29 21.23
N ARG A 142 6.54 15.16 21.09
CA ARG A 142 6.00 13.82 21.29
C ARG A 142 5.55 13.62 22.73
N GLU A 143 6.40 13.89 23.71
CA GLU A 143 6.04 13.76 25.13
C GLU A 143 4.84 14.63 25.50
N ALA A 144 4.81 15.89 25.05
CA ALA A 144 3.72 16.80 25.37
C ALA A 144 2.36 16.35 24.82
N LEU A 145 2.33 15.67 23.68
CA LEU A 145 1.08 15.31 22.99
C LEU A 145 0.68 13.85 23.22
N PHE A 146 1.63 12.93 23.23
CA PHE A 146 1.34 11.49 23.26
C PHE A 146 0.92 11.00 24.65
N VAL A 147 1.12 11.79 25.71
CA VAL A 147 0.55 11.54 27.04
C VAL A 147 -0.98 11.47 27.01
N ASN A 148 -1.62 12.13 26.04
CA ASN A 148 -3.08 12.15 25.90
C ASN A 148 -3.64 11.02 25.01
N LEU A 149 -2.78 10.12 24.49
CA LEU A 149 -3.22 9.00 23.66
C LEU A 149 -3.88 7.93 24.51
N VAL A 150 -4.91 7.30 23.93
CA VAL A 150 -5.61 6.16 24.54
C VAL A 150 -5.24 4.88 23.82
N GLY A 151 -4.89 3.84 24.57
CA GLY A 151 -4.59 2.51 24.03
C GLY A 151 -3.10 2.23 23.84
N THR A 152 -2.80 1.25 22.99
CA THR A 152 -1.41 0.80 22.78
C THR A 152 -0.68 1.73 21.82
N LEU A 153 0.53 2.16 22.20
CA LEU A 153 1.37 3.02 21.37
C LEU A 153 2.21 2.16 20.42
N ASN A 154 1.79 2.06 19.17
CA ASN A 154 2.57 1.45 18.11
C ASN A 154 2.36 2.22 16.80
N ILE A 155 3.20 1.96 15.78
CA ILE A 155 3.12 2.69 14.52
C ILE A 155 1.78 2.48 13.83
N ASP A 156 1.23 1.27 13.90
CA ASP A 156 -0.02 0.91 13.24
C ASP A 156 -1.24 1.58 13.89
N THR A 157 -1.26 1.75 15.21
CA THR A 157 -2.35 2.41 15.93
C THR A 157 -2.33 3.91 15.68
N LEU A 158 -1.14 4.51 15.57
CA LEU A 158 -0.99 5.93 15.22
C LEU A 158 -1.36 6.23 13.77
N LEU A 159 -1.10 5.29 12.85
CA LEU A 159 -1.35 5.46 11.43
C LEU A 159 -2.74 5.00 11.02
N TYR A 160 -3.17 3.81 11.44
CA TYR A 160 -4.38 3.17 10.95
C TYR A 160 -5.52 3.13 11.98
N GLY A 161 -5.22 3.35 13.27
CA GLY A 161 -6.18 3.23 14.38
C GLY A 161 -6.06 1.90 15.12
N ASP A 162 -6.55 1.85 16.35
CA ASP A 162 -6.60 0.64 17.16
C ASP A 162 -8.00 -0.01 17.05
N PRO A 163 -8.13 -1.26 16.58
CA PRO A 163 -9.43 -1.93 16.50
C PRO A 163 -10.03 -2.27 17.87
N ASN A 164 -9.25 -2.21 18.95
CA ASN A 164 -9.70 -2.54 20.30
C ASN A 164 -10.32 -1.35 21.05
N ILE A 165 -10.23 -0.14 20.50
CA ILE A 165 -10.77 1.08 21.12
C ILE A 165 -11.96 1.62 20.33
N THR A 166 -12.72 2.52 20.96
CA THR A 166 -13.90 3.12 20.33
C THR A 166 -13.50 4.04 19.17
N ASP A 167 -14.38 4.19 18.18
CA ASP A 167 -14.19 5.15 17.08
C ASP A 167 -14.02 6.60 17.57
N ILE A 168 -14.62 6.93 18.71
CA ILE A 168 -14.50 8.24 19.35
C ILE A 168 -13.07 8.44 19.87
N ASP A 169 -12.47 7.43 20.48
CA ASP A 169 -11.10 7.51 20.99
C ASP A 169 -10.07 7.42 19.86
N ASN A 170 -10.31 6.59 18.84
CA ASN A 170 -9.53 6.61 17.60
C ASN A 170 -9.54 8.00 16.96
N LYS A 171 -10.71 8.65 16.90
CA LYS A 171 -10.81 10.03 16.42
C LYS A 171 -9.96 10.99 17.24
N LYS A 172 -9.97 10.91 18.58
CA LYS A 172 -9.11 11.75 19.44
C LYS A 172 -7.63 11.49 19.17
N ASN A 173 -7.22 10.23 19.09
CA ASN A 173 -5.84 9.84 18.80
C ASN A 173 -5.38 10.42 17.45
N PHE A 174 -6.22 10.34 16.41
CA PHE A 174 -5.92 10.92 15.10
C PHE A 174 -5.74 12.44 15.17
N LEU A 175 -6.56 13.14 15.96
CA LEU A 175 -6.40 14.59 16.15
C LEU A 175 -5.07 14.92 16.84
N ILE A 176 -4.68 14.15 17.86
CA ILE A 176 -3.40 14.33 18.57
C ILE A 176 -2.22 14.10 17.61
N VAL A 177 -2.27 13.04 16.81
CA VAL A 177 -1.22 12.74 15.82
C VAL A 177 -1.13 13.84 14.77
N GLN A 178 -2.26 14.33 14.27
CA GLN A 178 -2.27 15.44 13.32
C GLN A 178 -1.71 16.73 13.93
N ASP A 179 -2.03 17.03 15.18
CA ASP A 179 -1.46 18.19 15.89
C ASP A 179 0.06 18.06 16.06
N TYR A 180 0.56 16.85 16.38
CA TYR A 180 2.00 16.56 16.40
C TYR A 180 2.65 16.84 15.03
N ILE A 181 2.07 16.30 13.96
CA ILE A 181 2.57 16.48 12.58
C ILE A 181 2.65 17.96 12.21
N LEU A 182 1.66 18.77 12.59
CA LEU A 182 1.63 20.19 12.28
C LEU A 182 2.62 20.99 13.15
N LYS A 183 2.71 20.70 14.45
CA LYS A 183 3.61 21.39 15.38
C LYS A 183 5.09 21.12 15.12
N THR A 184 5.43 19.93 14.64
CA THR A 184 6.82 19.59 14.28
C THR A 184 7.33 20.36 13.06
N LYS A 185 6.44 20.96 12.24
CA LYS A 185 6.77 21.71 11.01
C LYS A 185 7.71 20.95 10.06
N ARG A 186 7.68 19.61 10.09
CA ARG A 186 8.54 18.78 9.24
C ARG A 186 8.15 18.85 7.76
N PHE A 187 6.88 19.14 7.47
CA PHE A 187 6.28 19.11 6.13
C PHE A 187 5.91 20.48 5.56
N THR A 188 6.28 21.56 6.25
CA THR A 188 6.04 22.96 5.89
C THR A 188 7.35 23.70 5.79
#